data_AF-A0A521T955-F1
#
_entry.id   AF-A0A521T955-F1
#
_cell.length_a   1.000
_cell.length_b   1.000
_cell.length_c   1.000
_cell.angle_alpha   90.00
_cell.angle_beta   90.00
_cell.angle_gamma   90.00
#
_symmetry.space_group_name_H-M   'P 1'
#
loop_
_entity.id
_entity.type
_entity.pdbx_description
1 polymer ?
#
loop_
_entity_poly.entity_id
_entity_poly.type
_entity_poly.pdbx_seq_one_letter_code
_entity_poly.pdbx_strand_id
1 'polypeptide(L)'
;IARGKDQWNFKYRAAISRPQEWFNRSWAGQVGRVETFLRPRDNGISPLEELIGDEITKENTIFYVCGWQGTIDGVMDFLKPKGFVTEHDKRADGSFEVKYESYG
;
A
#
# COMPACT_ATOMS: atom_id res chain seq x y z
N ILE A 1 -3.44 -26.46 14.64
CA ILE A 1 -4.61 -25.66 15.08
C ILE A 1 -4.50 -24.29 14.41
N ALA A 2 -5.31 -24.01 13.38
CA ALA A 2 -5.36 -22.69 12.79
C ALA A 2 -6.03 -21.74 13.79
N ARG A 3 -5.30 -20.74 14.27
CA ARG A 3 -5.83 -19.71 15.18
C ARG A 3 -6.89 -18.89 14.42
N GLY A 4 -8.01 -18.55 15.03
CA GLY A 4 -9.14 -17.85 14.37
C GLY A 4 -8.89 -16.35 14.14
N LYS A 5 -9.82 -15.67 13.46
CA LYS A 5 -9.80 -14.23 13.09
C LYS A 5 -9.38 -13.30 14.24
N ASP A 6 -9.70 -13.65 15.47
CA ASP A 6 -9.47 -12.84 16.67
C ASP A 6 -7.99 -12.81 17.11
N GLN A 7 -7.14 -13.65 16.50
CA GLN A 7 -5.70 -13.68 16.76
C GLN A 7 -4.84 -13.21 15.58
N TRP A 8 -5.43 -13.08 14.38
CA TRP A 8 -4.68 -12.62 13.20
C TRP A 8 -4.93 -11.13 13.01
N ASN A 9 -3.89 -10.32 13.17
CA ASN A 9 -3.92 -8.90 12.77
C ASN A 9 -3.74 -8.76 11.25
N PHE A 10 -4.58 -9.46 10.49
CA PHE A 10 -4.55 -9.48 9.03
C PHE A 10 -5.79 -8.80 8.48
N LYS A 11 -5.59 -7.80 7.62
CA LYS A 11 -6.65 -7.08 6.92
C LYS A 11 -6.43 -7.22 5.42
N TYR A 12 -7.43 -7.75 4.72
CA TYR A 12 -7.48 -7.73 3.26
C TYR A 12 -8.35 -6.57 2.78
N ARG A 13 -7.91 -5.89 1.73
CA ARG A 13 -8.68 -4.87 1.01
C ARG A 13 -8.43 -5.01 -0.47
N ALA A 14 -9.50 -4.91 -1.25
CA ALA A 14 -9.44 -4.82 -2.70
C ALA A 14 -9.70 -3.38 -3.15
N ALA A 15 -9.15 -3.03 -4.32
CA ALA A 15 -9.43 -1.81 -5.04
C ALA A 15 -9.81 -2.13 -6.48
N ILE A 16 -10.73 -1.35 -7.04
CA ILE A 16 -11.12 -1.42 -8.45
C ILE A 16 -10.84 -0.08 -9.09
N SER A 17 -9.98 -0.09 -10.13
CA SER A 17 -9.56 1.14 -10.82
C SER A 17 -10.57 1.66 -11.84
N ARG A 18 -11.53 0.83 -12.26
CA ARG A 18 -12.57 1.17 -13.24
C ARG A 18 -13.98 0.87 -12.71
N PRO A 19 -14.42 1.50 -11.60
CA PRO A 19 -15.73 1.21 -11.01
C PRO A 19 -16.91 1.57 -11.92
N GLN A 20 -16.71 2.49 -12.86
CA GLN A 20 -17.71 2.94 -13.84
C GLN A 20 -18.04 1.88 -14.89
N GLU A 21 -17.20 0.86 -15.06
CA GLU A 21 -17.51 -0.24 -15.97
C GLU A 21 -18.73 -1.01 -15.44
N TRP A 22 -19.65 -1.36 -16.34
CA TRP A 22 -20.94 -1.95 -15.98
C TRP A 22 -20.81 -3.14 -15.00
N PHE A 23 -19.82 -4.01 -15.19
CA PHE A 23 -19.62 -5.18 -14.35
C PHE A 23 -19.14 -4.85 -12.92
N ASN A 24 -18.59 -3.65 -12.69
CA ASN A 24 -18.14 -3.16 -11.38
C ASN A 24 -19.15 -2.23 -10.70
N ARG A 25 -20.31 -1.97 -11.30
CA ARG A 25 -21.27 -0.94 -10.84
C ARG A 25 -21.79 -1.10 -9.41
N SER A 26 -21.69 -2.30 -8.83
CA SER A 26 -22.05 -2.59 -7.44
C SER A 26 -20.87 -2.43 -6.46
N TRP A 27 -19.70 -2.02 -6.94
CA TRP A 27 -18.52 -1.83 -6.11
C TRP A 27 -18.68 -0.63 -5.19
N ALA A 28 -18.58 -0.86 -3.89
CA ALA A 28 -18.65 0.15 -2.84
C ALA A 28 -17.36 0.23 -2.00
N GLY A 29 -16.29 -0.46 -2.43
CA GLY A 29 -15.00 -0.45 -1.75
C GLY A 29 -14.07 0.65 -2.28
N GLN A 30 -12.75 0.50 -2.06
CA GLN A 30 -11.78 1.48 -2.54
C GLN A 30 -11.80 1.57 -4.07
N VAL A 31 -11.93 2.79 -4.58
CA VAL A 31 -11.91 3.10 -6.00
C VAL A 31 -10.55 3.63 -6.39
N GLY A 32 -10.07 3.23 -7.57
CA GLY A 32 -8.80 3.67 -8.13
C GLY A 32 -7.76 2.56 -8.15
N ARG A 33 -6.53 2.94 -8.52
CA ARG A 33 -5.38 2.04 -8.49
C ARG A 33 -4.93 1.80 -7.05
N VAL A 34 -4.24 0.69 -6.78
CA VAL A 34 -3.93 0.28 -5.40
C VAL A 34 -3.08 1.31 -4.65
N GLU A 35 -2.16 2.00 -5.31
CA GLU A 35 -1.31 3.02 -4.69
C GLU A 35 -2.10 4.25 -4.20
N THR A 36 -3.36 4.42 -4.62
CA THR A 36 -4.23 5.47 -4.08
C THR A 36 -4.59 5.25 -2.61
N PHE A 37 -4.39 4.03 -2.07
CA PHE A 37 -4.46 3.79 -0.63
C PHE A 37 -3.44 4.59 0.18
N LEU A 38 -2.33 4.99 -0.45
CA LEU A 38 -1.25 5.77 0.19
C LEU A 38 -1.43 7.28 0.03
N ARG A 39 -2.36 7.71 -0.85
CA ARG A 39 -2.62 9.13 -1.11
C ARG A 39 -3.47 9.71 0.03
N PRO A 40 -2.98 10.74 0.74
CA PRO A 40 -3.81 11.49 1.67
C PRO A 40 -5.06 12.04 0.99
N ARG A 41 -6.19 12.03 1.70
CA ARG A 41 -7.40 12.78 1.30
C ARG A 41 -7.35 14.19 1.88
N ASP A 42 -8.44 14.95 1.76
CA ASP A 42 -8.54 16.34 2.22
C ASP A 42 -8.24 16.53 3.72
N ASN A 43 -8.39 15.48 4.53
CA ASN A 43 -8.05 15.45 5.95
C ASN A 43 -6.56 15.20 6.24
N GLY A 44 -5.73 15.02 5.21
CA GLY A 44 -4.30 14.70 5.34
C GLY A 44 -4.01 13.24 5.70
N ILE A 45 -5.03 12.38 5.85
CA ILE A 45 -4.89 10.97 6.21
C ILE A 45 -5.16 10.11 4.97
N SER A 46 -4.30 9.11 4.73
CA SER A 46 -4.50 8.17 3.62
C SER A 46 -5.52 7.08 3.97
N PRO A 47 -6.22 6.49 2.97
CA PRO A 47 -7.12 5.37 3.21
C PRO A 47 -6.46 4.17 3.92
N LEU A 48 -5.15 3.97 3.75
CA LEU A 48 -4.41 2.91 4.45
C LEU A 48 -4.20 3.26 5.93
N GLU A 49 -3.84 4.51 6.25
CA GLU A 49 -3.70 4.98 7.63
C GLU A 49 -5.04 4.93 8.38
N GLU A 50 -6.15 5.34 7.74
CA GLU A 50 -7.50 5.16 8.29
C GLU A 50 -7.83 3.69 8.56
N LEU A 51 -7.41 2.79 7.66
CA LEU A 51 -7.67 1.36 7.79
C LEU A 51 -6.91 0.73 8.96
N ILE A 52 -5.65 1.10 9.16
CA ILE A 52 -4.81 0.55 10.24
C ILE A 52 -5.05 1.27 11.56
N GLY A 53 -5.54 2.52 11.52
CA GLY A 53 -5.80 3.37 12.68
C GLY A 53 -4.54 4.02 13.25
N ASP A 54 -3.49 4.15 12.44
CA ASP A 54 -2.16 4.63 12.83
C ASP A 54 -1.46 5.30 11.64
N GLU A 55 -0.45 6.12 11.92
CA GLU A 55 0.40 6.75 10.90
C GLU A 55 1.39 5.74 10.30
N ILE A 56 1.63 5.83 9.00
CA ILE A 56 2.63 5.01 8.33
C ILE A 56 3.98 5.70 8.40
N THR A 57 4.93 5.08 9.10
CA THR A 57 6.32 5.56 9.21
C THR A 57 7.31 4.46 8.86
N LYS A 58 8.57 4.85 8.60
CA LYS A 58 9.64 3.88 8.30
C LYS A 58 10.01 3.03 9.52
N GLU A 59 9.67 3.48 10.73
CA GLU A 59 9.94 2.79 11.98
C GLU A 59 8.90 1.69 12.28
N ASN A 60 7.69 1.80 11.74
CA ASN A 60 6.58 0.88 12.06
C ASN A 60 6.06 0.05 10.87
N THR A 61 6.50 0.34 9.63
CA THR A 61 5.93 -0.26 8.43
C THR A 61 7.00 -0.75 7.45
N ILE A 62 6.79 -1.95 6.92
CA ILE A 62 7.51 -2.50 5.77
C ILE A 62 6.53 -2.78 4.63
N PHE A 63 6.89 -2.38 3.41
CA PHE A 63 6.11 -2.56 2.20
C PHE A 63 6.69 -3.68 1.33
N TYR A 64 5.80 -4.56 0.89
CA TYR A 64 6.09 -5.55 -0.15
C TYR A 64 5.18 -5.27 -1.34
N VAL A 65 5.76 -4.91 -2.48
CA VAL A 65 5.02 -4.44 -3.66
C VAL A 65 5.30 -5.38 -4.83
N CYS A 66 4.27 -5.88 -5.49
CA CYS A 66 4.43 -6.75 -6.64
C CYS A 66 3.41 -6.36 -7.71
N GLY A 67 3.83 -6.27 -8.97
CA GLY A 67 2.93 -5.91 -10.08
C GLY A 67 3.64 -5.22 -11.24
N TRP A 68 2.87 -4.50 -12.06
CA TRP A 68 3.41 -3.73 -13.19
C TRP A 68 4.28 -2.57 -12.73
N GLN A 69 5.29 -2.18 -13.53
CA GLN A 69 6.20 -1.08 -13.19
C GLN A 69 5.46 0.21 -12.82
N GLY A 70 4.40 0.56 -13.56
CA GLY A 70 3.61 1.76 -13.24
C GLY A 70 2.94 1.72 -11.86
N THR A 71 2.63 0.54 -11.30
CA THR A 71 2.12 0.39 -9.92
C THR A 71 3.24 0.62 -8.91
N ILE A 72 4.43 0.07 -9.19
CA ILE A 72 5.61 0.25 -8.36
C ILE A 72 6.00 1.73 -8.30
N ASP A 73 6.10 2.39 -9.45
CA ASP A 73 6.38 3.82 -9.55
C ASP A 73 5.36 4.63 -8.75
N GLY A 74 4.07 4.32 -8.94
CA GLY A 74 2.99 4.98 -8.21
C GLY A 74 3.07 4.81 -6.70
N VAL A 75 3.54 3.66 -6.18
CA VAL A 75 3.79 3.48 -4.74
C VAL A 75 5.02 4.26 -4.29
N MET A 76 6.12 4.18 -5.06
CA MET A 76 7.39 4.83 -4.73
C MET A 76 7.29 6.34 -4.69
N ASP A 77 6.45 6.95 -5.54
CA ASP A 77 6.15 8.38 -5.54
C ASP A 77 5.63 8.88 -4.17
N PHE A 78 4.96 8.02 -3.40
CA PHE A 78 4.49 8.34 -2.04
C PHE A 78 5.52 8.02 -0.96
N LEU A 79 6.20 6.89 -1.11
CA LEU A 79 7.08 6.37 -0.06
C LEU A 79 8.43 7.11 -0.03
N LYS A 80 9.02 7.42 -1.19
CA LYS A 80 10.34 8.09 -1.25
C LYS A 80 10.36 9.45 -0.55
N PRO A 81 9.38 10.36 -0.77
CA PRO A 81 9.33 11.63 -0.02
C PRO A 81 9.19 11.48 1.50
N LYS A 82 8.61 10.36 1.96
CA LYS A 82 8.49 10.01 3.38
C LYS A 82 9.77 9.33 3.95
N GLY A 83 10.84 9.22 3.16
CA GLY A 83 12.13 8.68 3.59
C GLY A 83 12.21 7.15 3.67
N PHE A 84 11.23 6.45 3.09
CA PHE A 84 11.29 5.00 2.90
C PHE A 84 12.35 4.66 1.87
N VAL A 85 13.13 3.61 2.14
CA VAL A 85 14.24 3.17 1.29
C VAL A 85 13.98 1.78 0.75
N THR A 86 14.38 1.54 -0.51
CA THR A 86 14.21 0.26 -1.18
C THR A 86 15.29 -0.75 -0.76
N GLU A 87 15.01 -2.04 -0.89
CA GLU A 87 16.02 -3.10 -0.67
C GLU A 87 17.22 -2.95 -1.62
N HIS A 88 17.02 -2.40 -2.83
CA HIS A 88 18.08 -2.17 -3.81
C HIS A 88 18.99 -1.00 -3.42
N ASP A 89 18.44 0.03 -2.77
CA ASP A 89 19.13 1.25 -2.35
C ASP A 89 19.32 1.30 -0.82
N LYS A 90 19.44 0.14 -0.18
CA LYS A 90 19.48 0.01 1.28
C LYS A 90 20.53 0.93 1.91
N ARG A 91 20.25 1.40 3.13
CA ARG A 91 21.17 2.28 3.87
C ARG A 91 22.49 1.57 4.18
N ALA A 92 23.50 2.31 4.63
CA ALA A 92 24.83 1.77 4.93
C ALA A 92 24.81 0.68 6.02
N ASP A 93 23.83 0.73 6.93
CA ASP A 93 23.58 -0.30 7.95
C ASP A 93 22.79 -1.52 7.42
N GLY A 94 22.42 -1.51 6.15
CA GLY A 94 21.65 -2.55 5.48
C GLY A 94 20.13 -2.43 5.64
N SER A 95 19.63 -1.43 6.38
CA SER A 95 18.18 -1.23 6.60
C SER A 95 17.43 -0.75 5.36
N PHE A 96 16.18 -1.19 5.23
CA PHE A 96 15.24 -0.80 4.18
C PHE A 96 13.80 -1.09 4.62
N GLU A 97 12.83 -0.45 3.99
CA GLU A 97 11.41 -0.60 4.29
C GLU A 97 10.57 -0.98 3.07
N VAL A 98 11.15 -1.02 1.88
CA VAL A 98 10.40 -1.35 0.66
C VAL A 98 11.11 -2.44 -0.12
N LYS A 99 10.43 -3.56 -0.30
CA LYS A 99 10.81 -4.61 -1.26
C LYS A 99 9.81 -4.61 -2.40
N TYR A 100 10.29 -4.71 -3.63
CA TYR A 100 9.39 -4.78 -4.78
C TYR A 100 9.84 -5.76 -5.85
N GLU A 101 8.87 -6.20 -6.66
CA GLU A 101 9.09 -7.05 -7.83
C GLU A 101 8.19 -6.58 -8.98
N SER A 102 8.82 -6.22 -10.11
CA SER A 102 8.11 -5.78 -11.33
C SER A 102 7.87 -6.94 -12.28
N TYR A 103 6.70 -6.96 -12.92
CA TYR A 103 6.38 -7.88 -14.01
C TYR A 103 6.81 -7.37 -15.40
N GLY A 104 7.31 -6.14 -15.49
CA GLY A 104 7.72 -5.49 -16.74
C GLY A 104 7.74 -3.98 -16.61
#